data_AF-A0AAE1RB49-F1
#
_entry.id   AF-A0AAE1RB49-F1
#
_cell.length_a   1.000
_cell.length_b   1.000
_cell.length_c   1.000
_cell.angle_alpha   90.00
_cell.angle_beta   90.00
_cell.angle_gamma   90.00
#
_symmetry.space_group_name_H-M   'P 1'
#
loop_
_entity.id
_entity.type
_entity.pdbx_description
1 polymer ?
#
loop_
_entity_poly.entity_id
_entity_poly.type
_entity_poly.pdbx_seq_one_letter_code
_entity_poly.pdbx_strand_id
1 'polypeptide(L)'
;MAGNLIGGAALRQAFKMLYESISQVRKTSTCFNSNFRRLNSALLSIKHVPEDIERLNKALEGKESEIEIFKKRWEEGEKLLHKSANIKRYNVCKRWYYSKKLADPDKSTMFFQVHGLMQTCRDQKQILVTLKEQDNKLNEINSILKNMKLDKSRLIISIR
;
A
#
# COMPACT_ATOMS: atom_id res chain seq x y z
N MET A 1 12.80 -19.97 3.97
CA MET A 1 12.09 -20.40 2.75
C MET A 1 11.43 -19.17 2.15
N ALA A 2 12.07 -18.56 1.15
CA ALA A 2 11.49 -17.43 0.43
C ALA A 2 10.71 -18.01 -0.75
N GLY A 3 9.45 -18.39 -0.51
CA GLY A 3 8.51 -18.55 -1.61
C GLY A 3 8.40 -17.19 -2.30
N ASN A 4 8.43 -17.18 -3.65
CA ASN A 4 8.22 -15.98 -4.44
C ASN A 4 6.84 -15.38 -4.10
N LEU A 5 6.79 -14.50 -3.11
CA LEU A 5 5.62 -13.72 -2.79
C LEU A 5 5.44 -12.71 -3.94
N ILE A 6 4.39 -12.92 -4.73
CA ILE A 6 3.98 -12.05 -5.85
C ILE A 6 3.44 -10.73 -5.27
N GLY A 7 3.59 -9.62 -6.01
CA GLY A 7 3.66 -8.23 -5.55
C GLY A 7 2.90 -7.87 -4.28
N GLY A 8 1.58 -8.10 -4.23
CA GLY A 8 0.73 -7.71 -3.10
C GLY A 8 1.00 -8.45 -1.79
N ALA A 9 1.32 -9.74 -1.84
CA ALA A 9 1.68 -10.50 -0.64
C ALA A 9 3.04 -10.05 -0.10
N ALA A 10 4.01 -9.80 -0.98
CA ALA A 10 5.33 -9.29 -0.60
C ALA A 10 5.24 -7.93 0.10
N LEU A 11 4.37 -7.06 -0.40
CA LEU A 11 4.08 -5.76 0.20
C LEU A 11 3.56 -5.91 1.64
N ARG A 12 2.54 -6.76 1.84
CA ARG A 12 1.97 -7.03 3.17
C ARG A 12 3.02 -7.56 4.14
N GLN A 13 3.89 -8.45 3.68
CA GLN A 13 4.98 -8.99 4.50
C GLN A 13 6.00 -7.91 4.88
N ALA A 14 6.40 -7.06 3.93
CA ALA A 14 7.32 -5.94 4.21
C ALA A 14 6.71 -4.95 5.22
N PHE A 15 5.42 -4.66 5.11
CA PHE A 15 4.70 -3.84 6.09
C PHE A 15 4.76 -4.44 7.50
N LYS A 16 4.46 -5.74 7.60
CA LYS A 16 4.46 -6.46 8.88
C LYS A 16 5.83 -6.43 9.54
N MET A 17 6.89 -6.71 8.78
CA MET A 17 8.27 -6.65 9.29
C MET A 17 8.64 -5.26 9.81
N LEU A 18 8.30 -4.21 9.06
CA LEU A 18 8.53 -2.84 9.49
C LEU A 18 7.80 -2.52 10.80
N TYR A 19 6.52 -2.89 10.90
CA TYR A 19 5.70 -2.66 12.08
C TYR A 19 6.25 -3.37 13.33
N GLU A 20 6.66 -4.64 13.19
CA GLU A 20 7.27 -5.42 14.26
C GLU A 20 8.60 -4.82 14.73
N SER A 21 9.47 -4.42 13.79
CA SER A 21 10.75 -3.77 14.11
C SER A 21 10.55 -2.47 14.89
N ILE A 22 9.54 -1.66 14.57
CA ILE A 22 9.24 -0.43 15.33
C ILE A 22 8.75 -0.74 16.74
N SER A 23 7.88 -1.75 16.87
CA SER A 23 7.37 -2.20 18.16
C SER A 23 8.52 -2.67 19.07
N GLN A 24 9.48 -3.42 18.51
CA GLN A 24 10.65 -3.90 19.23
C GLN A 24 11.60 -2.78 19.66
N VAL A 25 11.89 -1.82 18.76
CA VAL A 25 12.76 -0.69 19.10
C VAL A 25 12.12 0.20 20.17
N ARG A 26 10.79 0.40 20.12
CA ARG A 26 10.05 1.16 21.15
C ARG A 26 10.18 0.52 22.54
N LYS A 27 10.08 -0.81 22.63
CA LYS A 27 10.23 -1.55 23.91
C LYS A 27 11.66 -1.45 24.48
N THR A 28 12.66 -1.29 23.62
CA THR A 28 14.08 -1.35 24.00
C THR A 28 14.76 0.03 24.09
N SER A 29 14.06 1.10 23.71
CA SER A 29 14.66 2.43 23.60
C SER A 29 13.76 3.56 24.12
N THR A 30 14.08 4.05 25.32
CA THR A 30 13.43 5.21 25.95
C THR A 30 13.77 6.53 25.25
N CYS A 31 14.97 6.68 24.69
CA CYS A 31 15.47 7.92 24.07
C CYS A 31 14.80 8.30 22.72
N PHE A 32 13.84 7.51 22.24
CA PHE A 32 13.30 7.63 20.89
C PHE A 32 11.77 7.65 20.84
N ASN A 33 11.13 7.74 22.01
CA ASN A 33 9.70 7.43 22.17
C ASN A 33 8.76 8.33 21.33
N SER A 34 9.08 9.63 21.17
CA SER A 34 8.24 10.57 20.43
C SER A 34 8.20 10.30 18.92
N ASN A 35 9.35 10.06 18.29
CA ASN A 35 9.44 9.77 16.86
C ASN A 35 8.85 8.40 16.53
N PHE A 36 9.12 7.39 17.37
CA PHE A 36 8.49 6.08 17.19
C PHE A 36 6.99 6.10 17.43
N ARG A 37 6.48 6.96 18.32
CA ARG A 37 5.03 7.15 18.48
C ARG A 37 4.40 7.74 17.23
N ARG A 38 5.00 8.77 16.62
CA ARG A 38 4.53 9.35 15.35
C ARG A 38 4.55 8.31 14.23
N LEU A 39 5.66 7.57 14.12
CA LEU A 39 5.83 6.53 13.12
C LEU A 39 4.81 5.39 13.29
N ASN A 40 4.61 4.92 14.52
CA ASN A 40 3.61 3.91 14.84
C ASN A 40 2.19 4.40 14.54
N SER A 41 1.89 5.67 14.81
CA SER A 41 0.60 6.27 14.45
C SER A 41 0.38 6.28 12.93
N ALA A 42 1.42 6.66 12.16
CA ALA A 42 1.36 6.66 10.70
C ALA A 42 1.23 5.25 10.10
N LEU A 43 1.82 4.22 10.72
CA LEU A 43 1.62 2.84 10.28
C LEU A 43 0.25 2.30 10.65
N LEU A 44 -0.27 2.64 11.82
CA LEU A 44 -1.61 2.24 12.22
C LEU A 44 -2.69 2.81 11.28
N SER A 45 -2.51 4.05 10.79
CA SER A 45 -3.46 4.64 9.83
C SER A 45 -3.48 3.95 8.47
N ILE A 46 -2.40 3.27 8.06
CA ILE A 46 -2.31 2.56 6.78
C ILE A 46 -2.34 1.04 6.92
N LYS A 47 -2.66 0.51 8.10
CA LYS A 47 -2.63 -0.93 8.38
C LYS A 47 -3.40 -1.76 7.35
N HIS A 48 -4.54 -1.25 6.88
CA HIS A 48 -5.42 -1.93 5.93
C HIS A 48 -5.06 -1.67 4.46
N VAL A 49 -4.30 -0.60 4.18
CA VAL A 49 -3.98 -0.17 2.81
C VAL A 49 -3.23 -1.23 2.00
N PRO A 50 -2.21 -1.96 2.53
CA PRO A 50 -1.59 -3.04 1.77
C PRO A 50 -2.58 -4.15 1.38
N GLU A 51 -3.58 -4.43 2.23
CA GLU A 51 -4.60 -5.46 1.97
C GLU A 51 -5.58 -5.00 0.88
N ASP A 52 -5.98 -3.73 0.94
CA ASP A 52 -6.82 -3.11 -0.09
C ASP A 52 -6.12 -3.09 -1.44
N ILE A 53 -4.85 -2.70 -1.49
CA ILE A 53 -4.05 -2.67 -2.72
C ILE A 53 -3.89 -4.08 -3.30
N GLU A 54 -3.64 -5.09 -2.47
CA GLU A 54 -3.60 -6.49 -2.93
C GLU A 54 -4.94 -6.91 -3.56
N ARG A 55 -6.06 -6.60 -2.91
CA ARG A 55 -7.40 -6.91 -3.43
C ARG A 55 -7.70 -6.19 -4.74
N LEU A 56 -7.43 -4.89 -4.80
CA LEU A 56 -7.68 -4.05 -5.98
C LEU A 56 -6.81 -4.46 -7.17
N ASN A 57 -5.55 -4.86 -6.93
CA ASN A 57 -4.69 -5.35 -8.00
C ASN A 57 -5.17 -6.67 -8.60
N LYS A 58 -5.73 -7.59 -7.80
CA LYS A 58 -6.37 -8.82 -8.30
C LYS A 58 -7.55 -8.49 -9.23
N ALA A 59 -8.33 -7.46 -8.91
CA ALA A 59 -9.44 -7.00 -9.76
C ALA A 59 -8.99 -6.32 -11.06
N LEU A 60 -7.79 -5.73 -11.07
CA LEU A 60 -7.21 -4.99 -12.19
C LEU A 60 -6.20 -5.79 -13.02
N GLU A 61 -6.10 -7.11 -12.84
CA GLU A 61 -5.22 -7.99 -13.63
C GLU A 61 -3.73 -7.61 -13.57
N GLY A 62 -3.26 -7.09 -12.42
CA GLY A 62 -1.83 -7.20 -12.05
C GLY A 62 -0.86 -6.09 -12.49
N LYS A 63 -1.22 -4.80 -12.42
CA LYS A 63 -0.21 -3.72 -12.43
C LYS A 63 0.54 -3.64 -11.09
N GLU A 64 1.63 -4.41 -10.98
CA GLU A 64 2.42 -4.57 -9.74
C GLU A 64 3.61 -3.60 -9.58
N SER A 65 3.98 -2.82 -10.60
CA SER A 65 5.20 -1.99 -10.57
C SER A 65 5.21 -0.93 -9.46
N GLU A 66 4.04 -0.38 -9.12
CA GLU A 66 3.90 0.60 -8.02
C GLU A 66 4.15 -0.04 -6.65
N ILE A 67 3.85 -1.33 -6.51
CA ILE A 67 3.95 -2.08 -5.26
C ILE A 67 5.41 -2.28 -4.85
N GLU A 68 6.30 -2.51 -5.81
CA GLU A 68 7.73 -2.69 -5.53
C GLU A 68 8.38 -1.45 -4.91
N ILE A 69 7.96 -0.26 -5.33
CA ILE A 69 8.48 1.00 -4.77
C ILE A 69 8.15 1.08 -3.27
N PHE A 70 6.91 0.76 -2.89
CA PHE A 70 6.48 0.76 -1.50
C PHE A 70 7.21 -0.33 -0.70
N LYS A 71 7.30 -1.54 -1.25
CA LYS A 71 8.02 -2.66 -0.64
C LYS A 71 9.47 -2.29 -0.33
N LYS A 72 10.20 -1.77 -1.33
CA LYS A 72 11.61 -1.39 -1.20
C LYS A 72 11.79 -0.32 -0.11
N ARG A 73 10.93 0.71 -0.08
CA ARG A 73 10.99 1.75 0.96
C ARG A 73 10.73 1.20 2.35
N TRP A 74 9.80 0.25 2.52
CA TRP A 74 9.54 -0.39 3.81
C TRP A 74 10.69 -1.28 4.27
N GLU A 75 11.29 -2.04 3.37
CA GLU A 75 12.49 -2.83 3.66
C GLU A 75 13.69 -1.95 4.05
N GLU A 76 13.87 -0.79 3.40
CA GLU A 76 14.89 0.18 3.79
C GLU A 76 14.63 0.77 5.19
N GLY A 77 13.38 1.08 5.50
CA GLY A 77 12.95 1.51 6.84
C GLY A 77 13.22 0.45 7.91
N GLU A 78 12.90 -0.81 7.62
CA GLU A 78 13.13 -1.97 8.50
C GLU A 78 14.62 -2.13 8.79
N LYS A 79 15.48 -2.11 7.75
CA LYS A 79 16.94 -2.22 7.90
C LYS A 79 17.53 -1.13 8.80
N LEU A 80 17.01 0.10 8.70
CA LEU A 80 17.45 1.21 9.56
C LEU A 80 17.07 0.99 11.02
N LEU A 81 15.87 0.47 11.28
CA LEU A 81 15.40 0.15 12.62
C LEU A 81 16.17 -1.01 13.23
N HIS A 82 16.40 -2.06 12.45
CA HIS A 82 17.18 -3.21 12.88
C HIS A 82 18.61 -2.81 13.27
N LYS A 83 19.28 -1.97 12.46
CA LYS A 83 20.60 -1.38 12.81
C LYS A 83 20.56 -0.59 14.11
N SER A 84 19.46 0.13 14.38
CA SER A 84 19.31 0.89 15.63
C SER A 84 19.04 -0.02 16.85
N ALA A 85 18.32 -1.13 16.66
CA ALA A 85 17.97 -2.09 17.70
C ALA A 85 19.19 -2.88 18.21
N ASN A 86 20.11 -3.23 17.31
CA ASN A 86 21.29 -4.04 17.60
C ASN A 86 22.44 -3.28 18.30
N ILE A 87 22.26 -1.99 18.59
CA ILE A 87 23.25 -1.23 19.33
C ILE A 87 23.24 -1.69 20.79
N LYS A 88 24.35 -2.29 21.23
CA LYS A 88 24.54 -2.75 22.61
C LYS A 88 24.18 -1.66 23.62
N ARG A 89 23.49 -2.03 24.71
CA ARG A 89 22.93 -1.09 25.71
C ARG A 89 23.96 -0.11 26.28
N TYR A 90 25.19 -0.56 26.48
CA TYR A 90 26.28 0.26 27.03
C TYR A 90 26.83 1.31 26.05
N ASN A 91 26.47 1.25 24.77
CA ASN A 91 27.01 2.15 23.73
C ASN A 91 26.15 3.42 23.60
N VAL A 92 26.11 4.23 24.66
CA VAL A 92 25.18 5.37 24.83
C VAL A 92 25.35 6.42 23.71
N CYS A 93 26.59 6.78 23.34
CA CYS A 93 26.87 7.74 22.27
C CYS A 93 26.35 7.27 20.90
N LYS A 94 26.53 5.99 20.58
CA LYS A 94 25.97 5.40 19.35
C LYS A 94 24.45 5.38 19.39
N ARG A 95 23.83 5.05 20.53
CA ARG A 95 22.36 5.11 20.69
C ARG A 95 21.84 6.53 20.46
N TRP A 96 22.50 7.54 21.02
CA TRP A 96 22.12 8.93 20.83
C TRP A 96 22.28 9.38 19.37
N TYR A 97 23.39 9.06 18.71
CA TYR A 97 23.62 9.39 17.29
C TYR A 97 22.55 8.77 16.39
N TYR A 98 22.25 7.49 16.56
CA TYR A 98 21.20 6.83 15.78
C TYR A 98 19.80 7.32 16.15
N SER A 99 19.57 7.77 17.39
CA SER A 99 18.35 8.49 17.78
C SER A 99 18.17 9.75 17.00
N LYS A 100 19.20 10.59 16.95
CA LYS A 100 19.16 11.81 16.17
C LYS A 100 18.98 11.54 14.68
N LYS A 101 19.60 10.48 14.16
CA LYS A 101 19.47 10.04 12.75
C LYS A 101 18.11 9.44 12.40
N LEU A 102 17.37 8.90 13.37
CA LEU A 102 15.99 8.42 13.20
C LEU A 102 14.97 9.54 13.46
N ALA A 103 15.31 10.48 14.33
CA ALA A 103 14.62 11.74 14.57
C ALA A 103 14.82 12.76 13.46
N ASP A 104 15.69 12.45 12.50
CA ASP A 104 16.01 13.31 11.38
C ASP A 104 14.71 13.66 10.63
N PRO A 105 14.37 14.96 10.54
CA PRO A 105 13.16 15.42 9.87
C PRO A 105 13.00 14.83 8.48
N ASP A 106 14.09 14.67 7.72
CA ASP A 106 14.08 14.13 6.36
C ASP A 106 13.62 12.68 6.32
N LYS A 107 14.04 11.87 7.31
CA LYS A 107 13.60 10.48 7.42
C LYS A 107 12.18 10.36 7.92
N SER A 108 11.78 11.22 8.87
CA SER A 108 10.39 11.25 9.33
C SER A 108 9.44 11.66 8.19
N THR A 109 9.87 12.61 7.36
CA THR A 109 9.16 13.10 6.17
C THR A 109 9.03 12.01 5.13
N MET A 110 10.07 11.19 4.94
CA MET A 110 10.02 9.99 4.09
C MET A 110 8.86 9.06 4.46
N PHE A 111 8.58 8.84 5.74
CA PHE A 111 7.45 7.99 6.16
C PHE A 111 6.09 8.63 5.87
N PHE A 112 5.95 9.94 6.08
CA PHE A 112 4.73 10.67 5.72
C PHE A 112 4.49 10.71 4.21
N GLN A 113 5.56 10.83 3.41
CA GLN A 113 5.49 10.75 1.95
C GLN A 113 5.04 9.36 1.49
N VAL A 114 5.60 8.29 2.08
CA VAL A 114 5.17 6.92 1.78
C VAL A 114 3.71 6.72 2.15
N HIS A 115 3.26 7.23 3.30
CA HIS A 115 1.85 7.20 3.70
C HIS A 115 0.95 7.87 2.67
N GLY A 116 1.26 9.10 2.26
CA GLY A 116 0.47 9.84 1.27
C GLY A 116 0.41 9.12 -0.08
N LEU A 117 1.57 8.69 -0.59
CA LEU A 117 1.67 7.97 -1.87
C LEU A 117 0.89 6.65 -1.84
N MET A 118 0.88 5.94 -0.71
CA MET A 118 0.18 4.67 -0.57
C MET A 118 -1.34 4.85 -0.59
N GLN A 119 -1.85 5.89 0.08
CA GLN A 119 -3.27 6.23 0.02
C GLN A 119 -3.68 6.65 -1.38
N THR A 120 -2.89 7.50 -2.05
CA THR A 120 -3.14 7.88 -3.45
C THR A 120 -3.19 6.65 -4.36
N CYS A 121 -2.26 5.71 -4.20
CA CYS A 121 -2.25 4.46 -4.97
C CYS A 121 -3.53 3.63 -4.74
N ARG A 122 -3.98 3.52 -3.48
CA ARG A 122 -5.24 2.85 -3.13
C ARG A 122 -6.43 3.53 -3.82
N ASP A 123 -6.55 4.85 -3.68
CA ASP A 123 -7.67 5.63 -4.22
C ASP A 123 -7.70 5.57 -5.75
N GLN A 124 -6.54 5.68 -6.41
CA GLN A 124 -6.42 5.53 -7.86
C GLN A 124 -6.89 4.16 -8.34
N LYS A 125 -6.48 3.07 -7.67
CA LYS A 125 -6.92 1.72 -8.03
C LYS A 125 -8.41 1.53 -7.79
N GLN A 126 -8.96 2.10 -6.72
CA GLN A 126 -10.40 2.07 -6.44
C GLN A 126 -11.21 2.78 -7.55
N ILE A 127 -10.73 3.94 -8.02
CA ILE A 127 -11.32 4.64 -9.17
C ILE A 127 -11.28 3.76 -10.42
N LEU A 128 -10.14 3.15 -10.73
CA LEU A 128 -10.00 2.30 -11.91
C LEU A 128 -10.94 1.09 -11.89
N VAL A 129 -11.10 0.43 -10.74
CA VAL A 129 -12.06 -0.68 -10.60
C VAL A 129 -13.49 -0.19 -10.84
N THR A 130 -13.85 0.95 -10.24
CA THR A 130 -15.18 1.55 -10.41
C THR A 130 -15.46 1.92 -11.87
N LEU A 131 -14.48 2.47 -12.58
CA LEU A 131 -14.59 2.79 -14.00
C LEU A 131 -14.75 1.54 -14.86
N LYS A 132 -14.04 0.44 -14.56
CA LYS A 132 -14.19 -0.85 -15.25
C LYS A 132 -15.60 -1.41 -15.08
N GLU A 133 -16.17 -1.31 -13.88
CA GLU A 133 -17.55 -1.71 -13.62
C GLU A 133 -18.58 -0.83 -14.37
N GLN A 134 -18.33 0.47 -14.47
CA GLN A 134 -19.18 1.39 -15.22
C GLN A 134 -19.13 1.12 -16.74
N ASP A 135 -17.94 0.87 -17.29
CA ASP A 135 -17.77 0.52 -18.71
C ASP A 135 -18.54 -0.76 -19.06
N ASN A 136 -18.46 -1.78 -18.21
CA ASN A 136 -19.23 -3.02 -18.38
C ASN A 136 -20.74 -2.78 -18.42
N LYS A 137 -21.27 -1.96 -17.51
CA LYS A 137 -22.71 -1.59 -17.49
C LYS A 137 -23.13 -0.81 -18.73
N LEU A 138 -22.29 0.11 -19.20
CA LEU A 138 -22.55 0.87 -20.42
C LEU A 138 -22.57 -0.05 -21.65
N ASN A 139 -21.65 -1.01 -21.72
CA ASN A 139 -21.61 -2.01 -22.77
C ASN A 139 -22.86 -2.90 -22.77
N GLU A 140 -23.33 -3.30 -21.58
CA GLU A 140 -24.57 -4.06 -21.43
C GLU A 140 -25.80 -3.26 -21.90
N ILE A 141 -25.94 -2.01 -21.46
CA ILE A 141 -27.01 -1.11 -21.92
C ILE A 141 -26.99 -0.95 -23.44
N ASN A 142 -25.80 -0.73 -24.02
CA ASN A 142 -25.64 -0.56 -25.46
C ASN A 142 -26.02 -1.84 -26.23
N SER A 143 -25.68 -3.02 -25.70
CA SER A 143 -26.11 -4.32 -26.25
C SER A 143 -27.63 -4.47 -26.24
N ILE A 144 -28.26 -4.17 -25.11
CA ILE A 144 -29.72 -4.21 -24.95
C ILE A 144 -30.41 -3.26 -25.94
N LEU A 145 -29.93 -2.03 -26.08
CA LEU A 145 -30.49 -1.04 -27.02
C LEU A 145 -30.35 -1.48 -28.48
N LYS A 146 -29.21 -2.07 -28.87
CA LYS A 146 -29.03 -2.64 -30.22
C LYS A 146 -30.04 -3.76 -30.48
N ASN A 147 -30.25 -4.65 -29.52
CA ASN A 147 -31.19 -5.76 -29.66
C ASN A 147 -32.64 -5.28 -29.78
N MET A 148 -33.07 -4.30 -28.97
CA MET A 148 -34.40 -3.70 -29.10
C MET A 148 -34.62 -3.03 -30.46
N LYS A 149 -33.61 -2.33 -30.99
CA LYS A 149 -33.69 -1.71 -32.32
C LYS A 149 -33.86 -2.76 -33.42
N LEU A 150 -33.14 -3.88 -33.32
CA LEU A 150 -33.26 -5.00 -34.28
C LEU A 150 -34.64 -5.65 -34.23
N ASP A 151 -35.23 -5.84 -33.04
CA ASP A 151 -36.55 -6.45 -32.89
C ASP A 151 -37.66 -5.58 -33.51
N LYS A 152 -37.61 -4.27 -33.27
CA LYS A 152 -38.53 -3.31 -33.91
C LYS A 152 -38.43 -3.33 -35.43
N SER A 153 -37.22 -3.46 -36.00
CA SER A 153 -37.02 -3.57 -37.45
C SER A 153 -37.60 -4.87 -38.02
N ARG A 154 -37.55 -5.99 -37.29
CA ARG A 154 -38.15 -7.26 -37.72
C ARG A 154 -39.68 -7.21 -37.73
N LEU A 155 -40.29 -6.61 -36.71
CA LEU A 155 -41.74 -6.46 -36.63
C LEU A 155 -42.31 -5.66 -37.82
N ILE A 156 -41.64 -4.58 -38.23
CA ILE A 156 -42.06 -3.75 -39.37
C ILE A 156 -42.03 -4.53 -40.69
N ILE A 157 -41.05 -5.43 -40.87
CA ILE A 157 -40.95 -6.27 -42.08
C ILE A 157 -42.05 -7.33 -42.11
N SER A 158 -42.47 -7.86 -40.96
CA SER A 158 -43.50 -8.94 -40.89
C SER A 158 -44.94 -8.48 -41.18
N ILE A 159 -45.20 -7.17 -41.17
CA ILE A 159 -46.55 -6.59 -41.38
C ILE A 159 -46.77 -6.17 -42.85
N ARG A 160 -45.73 -6.24 -43.69
CA ARG A 160 -45.76 -5.83 -45.10
C ARG A 160 -45.64 -7.02 -46.03
#